data_AF-A0A7X7GF62-F1
#
_entry.id   AF-A0A7X7GF62-F1
#
_cell.length_a   1.000
_cell.length_b   1.000
_cell.length_c   1.000
_cell.angle_alpha   90.00
_cell.angle_beta   90.00
_cell.angle_gamma   90.00
#
_symmetry.space_group_name_H-M   'P 1'
#
loop_
_entity.id
_entity.type
_entity.pdbx_description
1 polymer ?
#
loop_
_entity_poly.entity_id
_entity_poly.type
_entity_poly.pdbx_seq_one_letter_code
_entity_poly.pdbx_strand_id
1 'polypeptide(L)' 'MVQSVELLLDDRLDGYVRAQWESLHTAGIDSQQRVRAESNRPHVTLFVAETISPAVEEAAS' A
#
# COMPACT_ATOMS: atom_id res chain seq x y z
N MET A 1 5.09 16.42 -9.26
CA MET A 1 4.20 15.43 -8.64
C MET A 1 4.78 14.08 -9.02
N VAL A 2 4.95 13.13 -8.10
CA VAL A 2 5.47 11.78 -8.43
C VAL A 2 4.28 10.82 -8.47
N GLN A 3 4.31 9.85 -9.38
CA GLN A 3 3.26 8.84 -9.52
C GLN A 3 3.85 7.44 -9.26
N SER A 4 3.07 6.57 -8.63
CA SER A 4 3.42 5.18 -8.36
C SER A 4 2.42 4.22 -9.01
N VAL A 5 2.90 3.04 -9.40
CA VAL A 5 2.07 1.87 -9.70
C VAL A 5 2.23 0.88 -8.55
N GLU A 6 1.10 0.45 -7.99
CA GLU A 6 1.03 -0.37 -6.79
C GLU A 6 0.19 -1.62 -7.04
N LEU A 7 0.65 -2.76 -6.54
CA LEU A 7 -0.19 -3.95 -6.44
C LEU A 7 -0.95 -3.91 -5.13
N LEU A 8 -2.25 -4.07 -5.25
CA LEU A 8 -3.12 -4.28 -4.11
C LEU A 8 -3.14 -5.76 -3.74
N LEU A 9 -3.11 -6.01 -2.43
CA LEU A 9 -3.26 -7.36 -1.91
C LEU A 9 -4.72 -7.78 -1.95
N ASP A 10 -4.95 -9.09 -2.09
CA ASP A 10 -6.26 -9.67 -1.80
C ASP A 10 -6.60 -9.54 -0.31
N ASP A 11 -7.88 -9.75 0.03
CA ASP A 11 -8.38 -9.57 1.40
C ASP A 11 -7.65 -10.44 2.43
N ARG A 12 -7.18 -11.63 2.02
CA ARG A 12 -6.48 -12.56 2.92
C ARG A 12 -5.10 -12.03 3.28
N LEU A 13 -4.34 -11.60 2.28
CA LEU A 13 -2.99 -11.05 2.47
C LEU A 13 -3.05 -9.67 3.13
N ASP A 14 -4.04 -8.83 2.79
CA ASP A 14 -4.31 -7.55 3.45
C ASP A 14 -4.50 -7.76 4.96
N GLY A 15 -5.40 -8.68 5.34
CA GLY A 15 -5.64 -9.04 6.74
C GLY A 15 -4.38 -9.54 7.46
N TYR A 16 -3.57 -10.36 6.79
CA TYR A 16 -2.31 -10.85 7.37
C TYR A 16 -1.33 -9.72 7.66
N VAL A 17 -1.11 -8.81 6.71
CA VAL A 17 -0.20 -7.66 6.89
C VAL A 17 -0.70 -6.75 8.01
N ARG A 18 -2.01 -6.49 8.09
CA ARG A 18 -2.60 -5.68 9.17
C ARG A 18 -2.40 -6.31 10.55
N ALA A 19 -2.52 -7.64 10.65
CA ALA A 19 -2.22 -8.34 11.90
C ALA A 19 -0.75 -8.19 12.31
N GLN A 20 0.19 -8.18 11.36
CA GLN A 20 1.60 -7.89 11.66
C GLN A 20 1.80 -6.45 12.14
N TRP A 21 1.15 -5.48 11.50
CA TRP A 21 1.22 -4.07 11.93
C TRP A 21 0.68 -3.86 13.34
N GLU A 22 -0.41 -4.55 13.70
CA GLU A 22 -0.97 -4.54 15.05
C GLU A 22 0.00 -5.19 16.06
N SER A 23 0.64 -6.31 15.69
CA SER A 23 1.66 -6.95 16.54
C SER A 23 2.84 -6.01 16.81
N LEU A 24 3.32 -5.27 15.81
CA LEU A 24 4.37 -4.27 15.98
C LEU A 24 3.91 -3.14 16.88
N HIS A 25 2.70 -2.62 16.66
CA HIS A 25 2.13 -1.54 17.46
C HIS A 25 1.99 -1.94 18.94
N THR A 26 1.49 -3.15 19.21
CA THR A 26 1.35 -3.71 20.57
C THR A 26 2.70 -3.86 21.26
N ALA A 27 3.77 -4.14 20.51
CA ALA A 27 5.13 -4.19 21.02
C ALA A 27 5.78 -2.80 21.25
N GLY A 28 5.04 -1.70 21.01
CA GLY A 28 5.57 -0.35 21.09
C GLY A 28 6.46 0.04 19.91
N ILE A 29 6.44 -0.74 18.83
CA ILE A 29 7.18 -0.47 17.60
C ILE A 29 6.26 0.32 16.65
N ASP A 30 6.84 1.35 16.06
CA ASP A 30 6.19 2.16 15.05
C ASP A 30 5.73 1.33 13.85
N SER A 31 4.45 1.43 13.50
CA SER A 31 3.86 0.71 12.36
C SER A 31 2.82 1.55 11.63
N GLN A 32 2.46 1.08 10.42
CA GLN A 32 1.44 1.67 9.55
C GLN A 32 0.02 1.59 10.15
N GLN A 33 -0.18 0.85 11.26
CA GLN A 33 -1.45 0.76 11.98
C GLN A 33 -2.02 2.14 12.36
N ARG A 34 -1.15 3.11 12.62
CA ARG A 34 -1.54 4.47 13.06
C ARG A 34 -2.19 5.32 11.98
N VAL A 35 -2.03 4.97 10.70
CA VAL A 35 -2.59 5.72 9.58
C VAL A 35 -3.78 4.94 9.03
N ARG A 36 -4.99 5.51 9.23
CA ARG A 36 -6.27 4.88 8.83
C ARG A 36 -6.80 5.35 7.47
N ALA A 37 -6.02 6.15 6.73
CA ALA A 37 -6.40 6.55 5.38
C ALA A 37 -6.50 5.31 4.48
N GLU A 38 -7.47 5.29 3.56
CA GLU A 38 -7.66 4.18 2.62
C GLU A 38 -6.44 3.99 1.71
N SER A 39 -5.77 5.10 1.36
CA SER A 39 -4.48 5.10 0.65
C SER A 39 -3.36 4.39 1.41
N ASN A 40 -3.53 4.12 2.70
CA ASN A 40 -2.57 3.37 3.52
C ASN A 40 -2.88 1.87 3.60
N ARG A 41 -3.78 1.35 2.76
CA ARG A 41 -3.94 -0.10 2.64
C ARG A 41 -2.62 -0.75 2.22
N PRO A 42 -2.29 -1.95 2.76
CA PRO A 42 -1.20 -2.78 2.29
C PRO A 42 -1.12 -2.87 0.76
N HIS A 43 0.04 -2.53 0.23
CA HIS A 43 0.35 -2.58 -1.19
C HIS A 43 1.83 -2.87 -1.42
N VAL A 44 2.18 -3.24 -2.64
CA VAL A 44 3.56 -3.39 -3.09
C VAL A 44 3.81 -2.40 -4.21
N THR A 45 4.72 -1.45 -4.00
CA THR A 45 5.17 -0.54 -5.05
C THR A 45 5.93 -1.32 -6.12
N LEU A 46 5.49 -1.24 -7.37
CA LEU A 46 6.19 -1.82 -8.53
C LEU A 46 7.11 -0.80 -9.19
N PHE A 47 6.59 0.41 -9.43
CA PHE A 47 7.31 1.47 -10.13
C PHE A 47 6.97 2.84 -9.54
N VAL A 48 7.92 3.76 -9.61
CA VAL A 48 7.75 5.17 -9.27
C VAL A 48 8.35 6.00 -10.39
N ALA A 49 7.62 7.01 -10.87
CA ALA A 49 8.06 7.89 -11.94
C ALA A 49 7.57 9.31 -11.73
N GLU A 50 8.26 10.30 -12.32
CA GLU A 50 7.76 11.69 -12.36
C GLU A 50 6.46 11.81 -13.15
N THR A 51 6.26 10.95 -14.15
CA THR A 51 5.02 10.86 -14.92
C THR A 51 4.82 9.44 -15.43
N ILE A 52 3.60 8.93 -15.29
CA ILE A 52 3.12 7.70 -15.89
C ILE A 52 2.21 8.10 -17.06
N SER A 53 2.42 7.50 -18.23
CA SER A 53 1.61 7.85 -19.40
C SER A 53 0.14 7.46 -19.18
N PRO A 54 -0.84 8.23 -19.68
CA PRO A 54 -2.26 7.89 -19.53
C PRO A 54 -2.63 6.47 -20.01
N ALA A 55 -1.94 5.97 -21.05
CA ALA A 55 -2.16 4.62 -21.56
C ALA A 55 -1.80 3.50 -20.54
N VAL A 56 -0.85 3.77 -19.64
CA VAL A 56 -0.48 2.83 -18.57
C VAL A 56 -1.48 2.90 -17.42
N GLU A 57 -2.01 4.09 -17.12
CA GLU A 57 -3.06 4.25 -16.12
C GLU A 57 -4.34 3.51 -16.54
N GLU A 58 -4.76 3.66 -17.80
CA GLU A 58 -5.92 2.96 -18.36
C GLU A 58 -5.76 1.43 -18.37
N ALA A 59 -4.55 0.94 -18.60
CA ALA A 59 -4.28 -0.51 -18.55
C ALA A 59 -4.31 -1.09 -17.13
N ALA A 60 -4.19 -0.25 -16.09
CA ALA A 60 -4.10 -0.65 -14.69
C ALA A 60 -5.41 -0.46 -13.89
N SER A 61 -6.39 0.24 -14.45
CA SER A 61 -7.73 0.47 -13.88
C SER A 61 -8.72 -0.66 -14.17
#